data_AF-A0A914IND4-F1
#
_entry.id   AF-A0A914IND4-F1
#
_cell.length_a   1.000
_cell.length_b   1.000
_cell.length_c   1.000
_cell.angle_alpha   90.00
_cell.angle_beta   90.00
_cell.angle_gamma   90.00
#
_symmetry.space_group_name_H-M   'P 1'
#
loop_
_entity.id
_entity.type
_entity.pdbx_description
1 polymer ?
#
loop_
_entity_poly.entity_id
_entity_poly.type
_entity_poly.pdbx_seq_one_letter_code
_entity_poly.pdbx_strand_id
1 'polypeptide(L)'
;MGKVIKKKPKKEFKSAATGNTQYLPFNHDRGQHILKNPGIVHNIVQKSALKETDVVMEVGPGTGNLSAKILETAKKLIAFEIDTRMIAELKKRVIGT
;
A
#
# COMPACT_ATOMS: atom_id res chain seq x y z
N MET A 1 9.27 2.51 51.84
CA MET A 1 8.61 3.71 51.29
C MET A 1 9.05 3.88 49.84
N GLY A 2 8.14 3.67 48.88
CA GLY A 2 8.45 3.39 47.47
C GLY A 2 8.88 4.61 46.66
N LYS A 3 9.85 4.41 45.76
CA LYS A 3 10.26 5.40 44.75
C LYS A 3 9.17 5.57 43.71
N VAL A 4 8.61 6.78 43.62
CA VAL A 4 7.65 7.19 42.58
C VAL A 4 8.40 7.50 41.29
N ILE A 5 8.30 6.63 40.29
CA ILE A 5 8.81 6.87 38.94
C ILE A 5 7.77 7.71 38.18
N LYS A 6 8.06 9.00 37.98
CA LYS A 6 7.23 9.90 37.18
C LYS A 6 7.36 9.53 35.69
N LYS A 7 6.32 8.93 35.10
CA LYS A 7 6.22 8.70 33.64
C LYS A 7 6.07 10.04 32.92
N LYS A 8 6.92 10.30 31.91
CA LYS A 8 6.80 11.47 31.02
C LYS A 8 5.49 11.42 30.21
N PRO A 9 4.82 12.55 29.97
CA PRO A 9 3.53 12.56 29.28
C PRO A 9 3.71 12.18 27.80
N LYS A 10 2.88 11.24 27.32
CA LYS A 10 2.78 10.91 25.90
C LYS A 10 2.21 12.14 25.16
N LYS A 11 2.93 12.64 24.15
CA LYS A 11 2.41 13.69 23.26
C LYS A 11 1.26 13.12 22.43
N GLU A 12 0.05 13.56 22.70
CA GLU A 12 -1.11 13.37 21.82
C GLU A 12 -0.97 14.32 20.61
N PHE A 13 -0.79 13.75 19.42
CA PHE A 13 -0.82 14.51 18.17
C PHE A 13 -2.28 14.77 17.79
N LYS A 14 -2.68 16.05 17.81
CA LYS A 14 -3.98 16.49 17.29
C LYS A 14 -3.96 16.43 15.76
N SER A 15 -4.85 15.62 15.19
CA SER A 15 -5.07 15.50 13.75
C SER A 15 -5.78 16.75 13.22
N ALA A 16 -5.07 17.57 12.44
CA ALA A 16 -5.68 18.61 11.60
C ALA A 16 -6.29 17.94 10.35
N ALA A 17 -7.57 18.14 10.14
CA ALA A 17 -8.33 17.57 9.04
C ALA A 17 -8.03 18.29 7.72
N THR A 18 -7.37 17.61 6.77
CA THR A 18 -7.53 17.82 5.30
C THR A 18 -6.98 16.58 4.56
N GLY A 19 -7.87 15.78 3.96
CA GLY A 19 -7.54 14.59 3.16
C GLY A 19 -7.50 13.29 3.96
N ASN A 20 -8.43 12.37 3.70
CA ASN A 20 -8.52 11.03 4.31
C ASN A 20 -7.33 10.12 3.90
N THR A 21 -6.13 10.45 4.33
CA THR A 21 -5.00 9.52 4.34
C THR A 21 -5.05 8.80 5.67
N GLN A 22 -5.81 7.71 5.75
CA GLN A 22 -5.74 6.82 6.90
C GLN A 22 -4.28 6.38 7.05
N TYR A 23 -3.66 6.69 8.18
CA TYR A 23 -2.30 6.24 8.47
C TYR A 23 -2.33 4.73 8.61
N LEU A 24 -1.98 4.01 7.55
CA LEU A 24 -1.82 2.57 7.54
C LEU A 24 -0.36 2.26 7.92
N PRO A 25 -0.08 1.83 9.16
CA PRO A 25 1.28 1.51 9.57
C PRO A 25 1.76 0.27 8.81
N PHE A 26 2.83 0.44 8.04
CA PHE A 26 3.52 -0.64 7.36
C PHE A 26 4.37 -1.43 8.34
N ASN A 27 4.33 -2.75 8.21
CA ASN A 27 5.14 -3.65 9.00
C ASN A 27 6.45 -3.95 8.27
N HIS A 28 7.51 -3.23 8.67
CA HIS A 28 8.86 -3.43 8.12
C HIS A 28 9.45 -4.79 8.49
N ASP A 29 9.08 -5.37 9.64
CA ASP A 29 9.53 -6.71 10.04
C ASP A 29 8.97 -7.80 9.12
N ARG A 30 7.83 -7.54 8.47
CA ARG A 30 7.21 -8.39 7.44
C ARG A 30 7.65 -8.02 6.02
N GLY A 31 8.66 -7.17 5.87
CA GLY A 31 9.21 -6.76 4.57
C GLY A 31 8.31 -5.81 3.77
N GLN A 32 7.36 -5.11 4.40
CA GLN A 32 6.52 -4.14 3.70
C GLN A 32 7.30 -2.86 3.38
N HIS A 33 7.88 -2.79 2.18
CA HIS A 33 8.53 -1.61 1.63
C HIS A 33 7.71 -1.06 0.45
N ILE A 34 7.07 0.09 0.65
CA ILE A 34 6.16 0.64 -0.36
C ILE A 34 6.93 1.35 -1.47
N LEU A 35 6.69 0.92 -2.70
CA LEU A 35 7.18 1.57 -3.90
C LEU A 35 6.43 2.89 -4.14
N LYS A 36 7.06 4.02 -3.82
CA LYS A 36 6.44 5.36 -3.89
C LYS A 36 6.76 6.14 -5.17
N ASN A 37 7.85 5.83 -5.85
CA ASN A 37 8.29 6.60 -7.00
C ASN A 37 7.49 6.19 -8.27
N PRO A 38 6.64 7.08 -8.82
CA PRO A 38 5.83 6.75 -9.98
C PRO A 38 6.65 6.49 -11.25
N GLY A 39 7.82 7.10 -11.40
CA GLY A 39 8.72 6.84 -12.53
C GLY A 39 9.27 5.42 -12.53
N ILE A 40 9.58 4.87 -11.35
CA ILE A 40 10.00 3.46 -11.22
C ILE A 40 8.83 2.53 -11.52
N VAL A 41 7.62 2.81 -11.00
CA VAL A 41 6.41 2.03 -11.32
C VAL A 41 6.17 2.00 -12.84
N HIS A 42 6.22 3.16 -13.49
CA HIS A 42 6.05 3.25 -14.94
C HIS A 42 7.11 2.42 -15.68
N ASN A 43 8.39 2.55 -15.30
CA ASN A 43 9.48 1.81 -15.92
C ASN A 43 9.34 0.30 -15.73
N ILE A 44 8.84 -0.17 -14.59
CA ILE A 44 8.53 -1.60 -14.37
C ILE A 44 7.49 -2.06 -15.38
N VAL A 45 6.34 -1.38 -15.45
CA VAL A 45 5.25 -1.77 -16.36
C VAL A 45 5.67 -1.73 -17.83
N GLN A 46 6.41 -0.70 -18.24
CA GLN A 46 6.93 -0.60 -19.61
C GLN A 46 7.89 -1.75 -19.96
N LYS A 47 8.83 -2.07 -19.05
CA LYS A 47 9.79 -3.16 -19.27
C LYS A 47 9.15 -4.54 -19.22
N SER A 48 8.02 -4.69 -18.53
CA SER A 48 7.25 -5.93 -18.49
C SER A 48 6.56 -6.29 -19.80
N ALA A 49 6.49 -5.34 -20.76
CA ALA A 49 5.93 -5.55 -22.11
C ALA A 49 4.54 -6.22 -22.10
N LEU A 50 3.70 -5.80 -21.17
CA LEU A 50 2.34 -6.32 -21.01
C LEU A 50 1.47 -5.97 -22.21
N LYS A 51 0.58 -6.89 -22.58
CA LYS A 51 -0.42 -6.73 -23.63
C LYS A 51 -1.82 -6.71 -23.04
N GLU A 52 -2.75 -6.12 -23.78
CA GLU A 52 -4.18 -6.08 -23.42
C GLU A 52 -4.85 -7.45 -23.36
N THR A 53 -4.17 -8.52 -23.83
CA THR A 53 -4.63 -9.90 -23.72
C THR A 53 -4.18 -10.60 -22.43
N ASP A 54 -3.21 -10.03 -21.72
CA ASP A 54 -2.51 -10.72 -20.65
C ASP A 54 -3.30 -10.74 -19.34
N VAL A 55 -3.13 -11.84 -18.61
CA VAL A 55 -3.60 -12.00 -17.23
C VAL A 55 -2.38 -12.00 -16.33
N VAL A 56 -2.30 -11.01 -15.45
CA VAL A 56 -1.14 -10.79 -14.57
C VAL A 56 -1.43 -11.32 -13.18
N MET A 57 -0.46 -11.99 -12.57
CA MET A 57 -0.47 -12.34 -11.16
C MET A 57 0.48 -11.42 -10.40
N GLU A 58 -0.01 -10.80 -9.33
CA GLU A 58 0.81 -9.95 -8.45
C GLU A 58 0.82 -10.53 -7.03
N VAL A 59 2.02 -10.66 -6.47
CA VAL A 59 2.24 -11.11 -5.08
C VAL A 59 2.63 -9.90 -4.25
N GLY A 60 1.92 -9.66 -3.15
CA GLY A 60 2.16 -8.50 -2.29
C GLY A 60 1.85 -7.15 -2.97
N PRO A 61 0.62 -6.94 -3.46
CA PRO A 61 0.21 -5.68 -4.11
C PRO A 61 0.32 -4.46 -3.18
N GLY A 62 0.32 -4.66 -1.86
CA GLY A 62 0.43 -3.60 -0.87
C GLY A 62 -0.64 -2.53 -1.06
N THR A 63 -0.21 -1.27 -1.23
CA THR A 63 -1.13 -0.12 -1.45
C THR A 63 -1.63 0.01 -2.90
N GLY A 64 -1.25 -0.90 -3.80
CA GLY A 64 -1.75 -0.94 -5.19
C GLY A 64 -1.12 0.06 -6.15
N ASN A 65 0.06 0.61 -5.84
CA ASN A 65 0.73 1.56 -6.75
C ASN A 65 1.09 0.91 -8.09
N LEU A 66 1.59 -0.33 -8.06
CA LEU A 66 1.90 -1.09 -9.26
C LEU A 66 0.64 -1.69 -9.88
N SER A 67 -0.24 -2.27 -9.06
CA SER A 67 -1.53 -2.85 -9.47
C SER A 67 -2.34 -1.90 -10.36
N ALA A 68 -2.49 -0.63 -9.94
CA ALA A 68 -3.22 0.37 -10.71
C ALA A 68 -2.62 0.58 -12.10
N LYS A 69 -1.29 0.62 -12.21
CA LYS A 69 -0.61 0.84 -13.48
C LYS A 69 -0.63 -0.39 -14.39
N ILE A 70 -0.59 -1.59 -13.82
CA ILE A 70 -0.75 -2.84 -14.59
C ILE A 70 -2.15 -2.91 -15.21
N LEU A 71 -3.19 -2.55 -14.44
CA LEU A 71 -4.58 -2.58 -14.91
C LEU A 71 -4.89 -1.59 -16.05
N GLU A 72 -4.07 -0.56 -16.25
CA GLU A 72 -4.18 0.33 -17.41
C GLU A 72 -3.75 -0.34 -18.72
N THR A 73 -3.04 -1.47 -18.67
CA THR A 73 -2.44 -2.11 -19.85
C THR A 73 -2.84 -3.58 -20.03
N ALA A 74 -2.99 -4.33 -18.93
CA ALA A 74 -3.33 -5.75 -18.98
C ALA A 74 -4.84 -5.99 -18.91
N LYS A 75 -5.30 -7.14 -19.43
CA LYS A 75 -6.72 -7.53 -19.41
C LYS A 75 -7.26 -7.68 -18.00
N LYS A 76 -6.46 -8.31 -17.14
CA LYS A 76 -6.86 -8.75 -15.80
C LYS A 76 -5.65 -8.86 -14.89
N LEU A 77 -5.85 -8.49 -13.63
CA LEU A 77 -4.90 -8.68 -12.55
C LEU A 77 -5.50 -9.61 -11.49
N ILE A 78 -4.72 -10.58 -11.02
CA ILE A 78 -5.04 -11.45 -9.89
C ILE A 78 -3.99 -11.18 -8.81
N ALA A 79 -4.40 -10.51 -7.74
CA ALA A 79 -3.49 -10.09 -6.67
C ALA A 79 -3.63 -10.98 -5.43
N PHE A 80 -2.50 -11.42 -4.88
CA PHE A 80 -2.42 -12.21 -3.65
C PHE A 80 -1.77 -11.39 -2.55
N GLU A 81 -2.48 -11.18 -1.45
CA GLU A 81 -2.02 -10.42 -0.29
C GLU A 81 -2.38 -11.17 1.00
N ILE A 82 -1.46 -11.16 1.96
CA ILE A 82 -1.62 -11.84 3.25
C ILE A 82 -2.16 -10.84 4.30
N ASP A 83 -1.82 -9.55 4.18
CA ASP A 83 -2.29 -8.51 5.09
C ASP A 83 -3.69 -8.00 4.71
N THR A 84 -4.68 -8.38 5.51
CA THR A 84 -6.09 -7.99 5.31
C THR A 84 -6.31 -6.48 5.29
N ARG A 85 -5.46 -5.69 5.96
CA ARG A 85 -5.54 -4.22 5.95
C ARG A 85 -5.12 -3.67 4.60
N MET A 86 -4.10 -4.26 3.97
CA MET A 86 -3.65 -3.87 2.63
C MET A 86 -4.67 -4.27 1.57
N ILE A 87 -5.35 -5.42 1.75
CA ILE A 87 -6.46 -5.82 0.88
C ILE A 87 -7.56 -4.75 0.86
N ALA A 88 -7.95 -4.22 2.02
CA ALA A 88 -8.96 -3.18 2.10
C ALA A 88 -8.55 -1.91 1.36
N GLU A 89 -7.30 -1.47 1.55
CA GLU A 89 -6.74 -0.29 0.86
C GLU A 89 -6.64 -0.50 -0.66
N LEU A 90 -6.17 -1.67 -1.08
CA LEU A 90 -6.09 -2.04 -2.50
C LEU A 90 -7.48 -2.02 -3.14
N LYS A 91 -8.47 -2.67 -2.52
CA LYS A 91 -9.85 -2.71 -3.03
C LYS A 91 -10.43 -1.31 -3.22
N LYS A 92 -10.26 -0.45 -2.22
CA LYS A 92 -10.68 0.96 -2.30
C LYS A 92 -10.04 1.67 -3.50
N ARG A 93 -8.74 1.42 -3.72
CA ARG A 93 -7.98 2.08 -4.79
C ARG A 93 -8.33 1.60 -6.20
N VAL A 94 -8.46 0.29 -6.43
CA VAL A 94 -8.63 -0.27 -7.77
C VAL A 94 -10.07 -0.63 -8.13
N ILE A 95 -10.94 -0.86 -7.15
CA ILE A 95 -12.36 -1.22 -7.37
C ILE A 95 -13.29 -0.05 -7.04
N GLY A 96 -12.84 0.94 -6.25
CA GLY A 96 -13.64 2.13 -5.93
C GLY A 96 -14.82 1.89 -4.98
N THR A 97 -14.71 0.88 -4.11
CA THR A 97 -15.70 0.54 -3.07
C THR A 97 -15.29 0.99 -1.68
#